data_AF-A0A0Q4Y9R0-F1
#
_entry.id   AF-A0A0Q4Y9R0-F1
#
_cell.length_a   1.000
_cell.length_b   1.000
_cell.length_c   1.000
_cell.angle_alpha   90.00
_cell.angle_beta   90.00
_cell.angle_gamma   90.00
#
_symmetry.space_group_name_H-M   'P 1'
#
loop_
_entity.id
_entity.type
_entity.pdbx_description
1 polymer ?
#
loop_
_entity_poly.entity_id
_entity_poly.type
_entity_poly.pdbx_seq_one_letter_code
_entity_poly.pdbx_strand_id
1 'polypeptide(L)'
;MKFSTATFAAQNFTLAAAGASRTFSMGTITLDEPDFLFVFGGIEANETDNLGVTARLNFLNPFGDVVRISATGIATLGVVGDAGVDFSIDWSPVDVAFGHGGSLRVSLADMSFRAAGAQNQSVTVTYLSEPVVNAVPEPASLALMGLGLVGLASTRRRRA
;
A
#
# COMPACT_ATOMS: atom_id res chain seq x y z
N MET A 1 -24.13 -9.59 7.12
CA MET A 1 -22.69 -9.33 6.88
C MET A 1 -22.01 -8.30 7.81
N LYS A 2 -21.27 -8.75 8.84
CA LYS A 2 -20.37 -7.89 9.63
C LYS A 2 -18.90 -8.27 9.45
N PHE A 3 -18.12 -7.32 8.93
CA PHE A 3 -16.66 -7.42 8.91
C PHE A 3 -16.06 -6.68 10.09
N SER A 4 -15.08 -7.31 10.75
CA SER A 4 -14.15 -6.60 11.61
C SER A 4 -12.74 -6.74 11.06
N THR A 5 -12.02 -5.62 11.03
CA THR A 5 -10.63 -5.55 10.59
C THR A 5 -9.79 -4.93 11.69
N ALA A 6 -8.56 -5.43 11.88
CA ALA A 6 -7.60 -4.74 12.73
C ALA A 6 -7.22 -3.36 12.15
N THR A 7 -6.85 -2.41 13.02
CA THR A 7 -6.31 -1.13 12.58
C THR A 7 -4.95 -1.31 11.95
N PHE A 8 -4.79 -0.93 10.68
CA PHE A 8 -3.49 -0.94 10.01
C PHE A 8 -2.67 0.29 10.40
N ALA A 9 -1.63 0.07 11.22
CA ALA A 9 -0.68 1.10 11.60
C ALA A 9 0.12 1.60 10.38
N ALA A 10 0.53 2.87 10.42
CA ALA A 10 1.31 3.47 9.33
C ALA A 10 2.62 2.69 9.11
N GLN A 11 2.83 2.23 7.87
CA GLN A 11 4.02 1.44 7.54
C GLN A 11 5.15 2.29 6.97
N ASN A 12 6.37 1.87 7.31
CA ASN A 12 7.63 2.41 6.79
C ASN A 12 8.42 1.31 6.09
N PHE A 13 8.81 1.56 4.85
CA PHE A 13 9.59 0.61 4.07
C PHE A 13 10.38 1.31 2.95
N THR A 14 11.35 0.59 2.42
CA THR A 14 12.12 0.95 1.22
C THR A 14 12.08 -0.22 0.25
N LEU A 15 11.98 0.07 -1.05
CA LEU A 15 12.10 -0.90 -2.13
C LEU A 15 13.22 -0.42 -3.05
N ALA A 16 14.19 -1.30 -3.33
CA ALA A 16 15.47 -0.91 -3.91
C ALA A 16 15.46 -0.82 -5.45
N ALA A 17 14.46 -1.39 -6.12
CA ALA A 17 14.35 -1.40 -7.58
C ALA A 17 12.91 -1.69 -8.04
N ALA A 18 12.55 -1.26 -9.24
CA ALA A 18 11.28 -1.62 -9.88
C ALA A 18 11.13 -3.16 -9.94
N GLY A 19 9.93 -3.65 -9.64
CA GLY A 19 9.58 -5.06 -9.48
C GLY A 19 9.79 -5.60 -8.06
N ALA A 20 10.55 -4.93 -7.19
CA ALA A 20 10.69 -5.34 -5.79
C ALA A 20 9.36 -5.19 -5.06
N SER A 21 9.06 -6.12 -4.15
CA SER A 21 7.83 -6.10 -3.37
C SER A 21 8.07 -6.37 -1.90
N ARG A 22 7.13 -5.91 -1.07
CA ARG A 22 7.08 -6.20 0.36
C ARG A 22 5.65 -6.45 0.80
N THR A 23 5.46 -7.51 1.56
CA THR A 23 4.16 -7.90 2.12
C THR A 23 4.08 -7.54 3.59
N PHE A 24 2.93 -7.00 4.00
CA PHE A 24 2.59 -6.67 5.37
C PHE A 24 1.33 -7.42 5.77
N SER A 25 1.23 -7.78 7.04
CA SER A 25 -0.04 -8.23 7.61
C SER A 25 -0.92 -7.01 7.86
N MET A 26 -2.09 -6.95 7.21
CA MET A 26 -3.11 -5.95 7.52
C MET A 26 -3.81 -6.27 8.85
N GLY A 27 -3.75 -7.54 9.25
CA GLY A 27 -4.45 -8.10 10.38
C GLY A 27 -5.41 -9.19 9.94
N THR A 28 -6.50 -9.33 10.65
CA THR A 28 -7.50 -10.37 10.41
C THR A 28 -8.78 -9.73 9.91
N ILE A 29 -9.39 -10.34 8.90
CA ILE A 29 -10.77 -10.08 8.50
C ILE A 29 -11.59 -11.23 9.05
N THR A 30 -12.55 -10.90 9.91
CA THR A 30 -13.50 -11.88 10.46
C THR A 30 -14.83 -11.71 9.77
N LEU A 31 -15.31 -12.82 9.21
CA LEU A 31 -16.70 -12.98 8.85
C LEU A 31 -17.47 -13.41 10.10
N ASP A 32 -18.25 -12.48 10.65
CA ASP A 32 -19.03 -12.66 11.87
C ASP A 32 -20.51 -12.65 11.53
N GLU A 33 -20.95 -13.69 10.81
CA GLU A 33 -22.38 -14.00 10.69
C GLU A 33 -22.76 -15.10 11.67
N PRO A 34 -23.82 -14.90 12.49
CA PRO A 34 -24.24 -15.89 13.46
C PRO A 34 -24.78 -17.13 12.77
N ASP A 35 -24.40 -18.31 13.25
CA ASP A 35 -24.96 -19.58 12.78
C ASP A 35 -26.48 -19.60 12.97
N PHE A 36 -27.23 -19.56 11.88
CA PHE A 36 -28.65 -19.89 11.96
C PHE A 36 -28.76 -21.42 12.01
N LEU A 37 -29.06 -21.95 13.20
CA LEU A 37 -29.42 -23.35 13.46
C LEU A 37 -28.28 -24.41 13.41
N PHE A 38 -27.04 -24.10 13.79
CA PHE A 38 -25.94 -25.06 14.06
C PHE A 38 -25.55 -26.03 12.93
N VAL A 39 -26.18 -25.95 11.75
CA VAL A 39 -25.99 -26.89 10.63
C VAL A 39 -25.42 -26.18 9.39
N PHE A 40 -25.61 -24.87 9.27
CA PHE A 40 -25.14 -24.07 8.14
C PHE A 40 -24.36 -22.87 8.68
N GLY A 41 -23.08 -22.79 8.32
CA GLY A 41 -22.14 -21.83 8.88
C GLY A 41 -22.41 -20.42 8.38
N GLY A 42 -23.07 -19.61 9.21
CA GLY A 42 -23.14 -18.14 9.15
C GLY A 42 -23.82 -17.47 7.96
N ILE A 43 -23.63 -17.89 6.71
CA ILE A 43 -24.03 -17.10 5.54
C ILE A 43 -25.39 -17.56 5.03
N GLU A 44 -26.36 -16.67 4.84
CA GLU A 44 -27.67 -17.03 4.26
C GLU A 44 -27.80 -16.59 2.80
N ALA A 45 -28.53 -17.34 1.98
CA ALA A 45 -28.73 -17.05 0.54
C ALA A 45 -29.46 -15.71 0.26
N ASN A 46 -29.98 -15.06 1.30
CA ASN A 46 -30.66 -13.77 1.28
C ASN A 46 -29.74 -12.60 1.69
N GLU A 47 -28.46 -12.86 2.01
CA GLU A 47 -27.45 -11.82 2.08
C GLU A 47 -27.20 -11.32 0.65
N THR A 48 -27.37 -10.03 0.43
CA THR A 48 -27.39 -9.47 -0.93
C THR A 48 -25.98 -9.48 -1.52
N ASP A 49 -25.87 -9.92 -2.76
CA ASP A 49 -24.66 -9.96 -3.57
C ASP A 49 -24.06 -8.57 -3.84
N ASN A 50 -22.81 -8.54 -4.31
CA ASN A 50 -22.09 -7.36 -4.79
C ASN A 50 -21.93 -6.22 -3.77
N LEU A 51 -21.66 -6.57 -2.51
CA LEU A 51 -21.31 -5.57 -1.49
C LEU A 51 -19.88 -5.05 -1.76
N GLY A 52 -19.76 -3.75 -2.04
CA GLY A 52 -18.47 -3.11 -2.14
C GLY A 52 -17.77 -3.08 -0.77
N VAL A 53 -16.60 -3.70 -0.67
CA VAL A 53 -15.76 -3.68 0.53
C VAL A 53 -14.65 -2.66 0.33
N THR A 54 -14.33 -1.88 1.36
CA THR A 54 -13.22 -0.91 1.32
C THR A 54 -12.24 -1.14 2.46
N ALA A 55 -10.97 -1.41 2.14
CA ALA A 55 -9.87 -1.42 3.08
C ALA A 55 -9.15 -0.07 3.06
N ARG A 56 -8.81 0.45 4.24
CA ARG A 56 -8.06 1.71 4.40
C ARG A 56 -6.67 1.43 4.95
N LEU A 57 -5.66 1.84 4.20
CA LEU A 57 -4.25 1.62 4.51
C LEU A 57 -3.55 2.97 4.69
N ASN A 58 -2.62 3.05 5.64
CA ASN A 58 -1.82 4.25 5.87
C ASN A 58 -0.34 3.90 5.62
N PHE A 59 0.33 4.66 4.77
CA PHE A 59 1.76 4.53 4.47
C PHE A 59 2.45 5.87 4.68
N LEU A 60 3.66 5.86 5.24
CA LEU A 60 4.46 7.07 5.46
C LEU A 60 5.61 7.15 4.45
N ASN A 61 6.49 6.16 4.46
CA ASN A 61 7.53 6.04 3.44
C ASN A 61 7.01 5.19 2.26
N PRO A 62 7.33 5.55 0.99
CA PRO A 62 8.29 6.57 0.53
C PRO A 62 7.69 7.98 0.29
N PHE A 63 6.53 8.30 0.84
CA PHE A 63 5.78 9.52 0.48
C PHE A 63 6.25 10.79 1.23
N GLY A 64 7.00 10.65 2.32
CA GLY A 64 7.44 11.77 3.17
C GLY A 64 6.40 12.25 4.18
N ASP A 65 5.11 11.97 3.93
CA ASP A 65 3.98 12.19 4.82
C ASP A 65 3.04 10.97 4.82
N VAL A 66 2.12 10.90 5.80
CA VAL A 66 1.14 9.80 5.85
C VAL A 66 0.14 9.92 4.70
N VAL A 67 0.23 9.01 3.75
CA VAL A 67 -0.72 8.82 2.65
C VAL A 67 -1.72 7.73 3.02
N ARG A 68 -3.01 8.05 2.88
CA ARG A 68 -4.11 7.10 3.06
C ARG A 68 -4.56 6.56 1.72
N ILE A 69 -4.48 5.24 1.57
CA ILE A 69 -4.89 4.50 0.38
C ILE A 69 -6.18 3.76 0.70
N SER A 70 -7.17 3.85 -0.19
CA SER A 70 -8.39 3.05 -0.11
C SER A 70 -8.35 1.99 -1.20
N ALA A 71 -8.27 0.72 -0.82
CA ALA A 71 -8.43 -0.40 -1.74
C ALA A 71 -9.88 -0.88 -1.70
N THR A 72 -10.46 -1.14 -2.86
CA THR A 72 -11.84 -1.60 -3.00
C THR A 72 -11.87 -3.04 -3.48
N GLY A 73 -12.79 -3.82 -2.93
CA GLY A 73 -13.03 -5.19 -3.35
C GLY A 73 -14.52 -5.45 -3.56
N ILE A 74 -14.82 -6.49 -4.31
CA ILE A 74 -16.19 -6.96 -4.55
C ILE A 74 -16.40 -8.23 -3.75
N ALA A 75 -17.40 -8.19 -2.87
CA ALA A 75 -17.92 -9.35 -2.17
C ALA A 75 -18.86 -10.16 -3.07
N THR A 76 -18.60 -11.45 -3.20
CA THR A 76 -19.46 -12.37 -3.97
C THR A 76 -19.83 -13.58 -3.12
N LEU A 77 -21.11 -13.92 -3.10
CA LEU A 77 -21.62 -15.13 -2.48
C LEU A 77 -21.52 -16.31 -3.43
N GLY A 78 -21.09 -17.44 -2.88
CA GLY A 78 -21.19 -18.74 -3.53
C GLY A 78 -22.43 -19.50 -3.05
N VAL A 79 -22.46 -20.79 -3.36
CA VAL A 79 -23.51 -21.68 -2.88
C VAL A 79 -23.26 -21.95 -1.40
N VAL A 80 -24.26 -21.69 -0.56
CA VAL A 80 -24.20 -21.96 0.87
C VAL A 80 -24.61 -23.40 1.16
N GLY A 81 -23.95 -24.03 2.13
CA GLY A 81 -24.35 -25.35 2.65
C GLY A 81 -23.86 -26.52 1.79
N ASP A 82 -22.89 -26.27 0.92
CA ASP A 82 -22.11 -27.30 0.24
C ASP A 82 -20.67 -27.36 0.78
N ALA A 83 -19.77 -28.09 0.10
CA ALA A 83 -18.36 -28.14 0.47
C ALA A 83 -17.51 -27.03 -0.19
N GLY A 84 -18.16 -26.12 -0.90
CA GLY A 84 -17.60 -25.08 -1.74
C GLY A 84 -17.17 -23.85 -0.96
N VAL A 85 -17.04 -22.73 -1.68
CA VAL A 85 -16.76 -21.42 -1.11
C VAL A 85 -18.08 -20.68 -1.03
N ASP A 86 -18.49 -20.35 0.18
CA ASP A 86 -19.74 -19.67 0.47
C ASP A 86 -19.61 -18.17 0.25
N PHE A 87 -18.40 -17.62 0.41
CA PHE A 87 -18.15 -16.20 0.25
C PHE A 87 -16.71 -15.88 -0.20
N SER A 88 -16.56 -14.88 -1.06
CA SER A 88 -15.27 -14.42 -1.56
C SER A 88 -15.17 -12.90 -1.66
N ILE A 89 -13.96 -12.38 -1.52
CA ILE A 89 -13.62 -10.97 -1.78
C ILE A 89 -12.52 -10.93 -2.83
N ASP A 90 -12.81 -10.31 -3.96
CA ASP A 90 -11.85 -9.98 -5.01
C ASP A 90 -11.41 -8.52 -4.85
N TRP A 91 -10.13 -8.28 -4.56
CA TRP A 91 -9.58 -6.94 -4.34
C TRP A 91 -8.97 -6.35 -5.60
N SER A 92 -9.39 -5.13 -5.95
CA SER A 92 -8.74 -4.39 -7.02
C SER A 92 -7.42 -3.75 -6.55
N PRO A 93 -6.31 -3.94 -7.27
CA PRO A 93 -5.05 -3.28 -6.94
C PRO A 93 -5.14 -1.78 -7.17
N VAL A 94 -4.38 -1.01 -6.38
CA VAL A 94 -4.34 0.46 -6.46
C VAL A 94 -2.91 0.90 -6.76
N ASP A 95 -2.74 1.65 -7.85
CA ASP A 95 -1.48 2.30 -8.17
C ASP A 95 -1.42 3.70 -7.55
N VAL A 96 -0.33 4.00 -6.85
CA VAL A 96 -0.14 5.25 -6.14
C VAL A 96 1.19 5.87 -6.55
N ALA A 97 1.08 7.04 -7.17
CA ALA A 97 2.23 7.84 -7.55
C ALA A 97 2.87 8.51 -6.33
N PHE A 98 4.19 8.68 -6.37
CA PHE A 98 4.94 9.43 -5.36
C PHE A 98 6.18 10.08 -5.96
N GLY A 99 6.65 11.16 -5.34
CA GLY A 99 7.75 11.97 -5.88
C GLY A 99 7.48 12.42 -7.32
N HIS A 100 8.54 12.59 -8.11
CA HIS A 100 8.45 12.93 -9.52
C HIS A 100 8.56 11.67 -10.39
N GLY A 101 7.44 11.03 -10.73
CA GLY A 101 7.40 9.86 -11.63
C GLY A 101 7.57 8.49 -10.95
N GLY A 102 7.70 8.45 -9.62
CA GLY A 102 7.68 7.19 -8.88
C GLY A 102 6.26 6.63 -8.75
N SER A 103 6.13 5.31 -8.70
CA SER A 103 4.84 4.64 -8.54
C SER A 103 4.96 3.31 -7.79
N LEU A 104 3.97 3.02 -6.95
CA LEU A 104 3.81 1.77 -6.21
C LEU A 104 2.45 1.16 -6.55
N ARG A 105 2.38 -0.16 -6.66
CA ARG A 105 1.13 -0.93 -6.66
C ARG A 105 0.88 -1.49 -5.28
N VAL A 106 -0.32 -1.24 -4.75
CA VAL A 106 -0.81 -1.84 -3.51
C VAL A 106 -1.87 -2.87 -3.86
N SER A 107 -1.64 -4.12 -3.46
CA SER A 107 -2.55 -5.24 -3.74
C SER A 107 -2.86 -5.95 -2.44
N LEU A 108 -4.15 -6.21 -2.17
CA LEU A 108 -4.55 -7.10 -1.11
C LEU A 108 -4.69 -8.51 -1.69
N ALA A 109 -4.43 -9.53 -0.87
CA ALA A 109 -4.72 -10.90 -1.26
C ALA A 109 -6.23 -11.14 -1.23
N ASP A 110 -6.77 -11.77 -2.26
CA ASP A 110 -8.18 -12.18 -2.31
C ASP A 110 -8.49 -13.16 -1.18
N MET A 111 -9.75 -13.16 -0.76
CA MET A 111 -10.21 -13.99 0.36
C MET A 111 -11.33 -14.92 -0.06
N SER A 112 -11.40 -16.08 0.58
CA SER A 112 -12.51 -17.02 0.42
C SER A 112 -12.82 -17.71 1.73
N PHE A 113 -14.11 -17.78 2.06
CA PHE A 113 -14.64 -18.35 3.30
C PHE A 113 -15.61 -19.47 2.92
N ARG A 114 -15.48 -20.62 3.59
CA ARG A 114 -16.42 -21.75 3.49
C ARG A 114 -17.43 -21.81 4.64
N ALA A 115 -17.21 -20.97 5.64
CA ALA A 115 -18.00 -20.86 6.85
C ALA A 115 -17.58 -19.56 7.56
N ALA A 116 -18.32 -19.18 8.59
CA ALA A 116 -17.92 -18.13 9.53
C ALA A 116 -16.49 -18.38 10.06
N GLY A 117 -15.70 -17.31 10.18
CA GLY A 117 -14.32 -17.46 10.61
C GLY A 117 -13.44 -16.25 10.36
N ALA A 118 -12.27 -16.32 10.96
CA ALA A 118 -11.22 -15.33 10.87
C ALA A 118 -10.13 -15.79 9.89
N GLN A 119 -9.74 -14.91 8.97
CA GLN A 119 -8.62 -15.14 8.07
C GLN A 119 -7.66 -13.95 8.07
N ASN A 120 -6.37 -14.24 7.93
CA ASN A 120 -5.34 -13.20 7.85
C ASN A 120 -5.39 -12.53 6.48
N GLN A 121 -5.47 -11.21 6.48
CA GLN A 121 -5.38 -10.38 5.28
C GLN A 121 -3.97 -9.83 5.16
N SER A 122 -3.34 -10.10 4.02
CA SER A 122 -2.06 -9.50 3.65
C SER A 122 -2.24 -8.38 2.63
N VAL A 123 -1.37 -7.38 2.70
CA VAL A 123 -1.19 -6.36 1.67
C VAL A 123 0.23 -6.44 1.13
N THR A 124 0.35 -6.49 -0.19
CA THR A 124 1.63 -6.48 -0.91
C THR A 124 1.79 -5.15 -1.61
N VAL A 125 2.90 -4.49 -1.33
CA VAL A 125 3.33 -3.28 -2.03
C VAL A 125 4.42 -3.65 -3.01
N THR A 126 4.23 -3.33 -4.28
CA THR A 126 5.18 -3.59 -5.37
C THR A 126 5.67 -2.27 -5.94
N TYR A 127 6.97 -2.13 -6.12
CA TYR A 127 7.56 -0.96 -6.72
C TYR A 127 7.44 -1.02 -8.23
N LEU A 128 6.80 -0.04 -8.86
CA LEU A 128 6.60 -0.03 -10.31
C LEU A 128 7.65 0.81 -11.02
N SER A 129 7.94 2.01 -10.51
CA SER A 129 8.88 2.94 -11.14
C SER A 129 9.58 3.81 -10.10
N GLU A 130 10.84 4.12 -10.37
CA GLU A 130 11.63 5.03 -9.53
C GLU A 130 11.30 6.51 -9.78
N PRO A 131 11.25 7.34 -8.74
CA PRO A 131 11.20 8.79 -8.90
C PRO A 131 12.43 9.30 -9.66
N VAL A 132 12.18 10.17 -10.63
CA VAL A 132 13.24 10.93 -11.30
C VAL A 132 13.83 11.90 -10.27
N VAL A 133 15.07 11.62 -9.86
CA VAL A 133 15.87 12.58 -9.10
C VAL A 133 16.55 13.53 -10.09
N ASN A 134 16.03 14.74 -10.21
CA ASN A 134 16.79 15.80 -10.89
C ASN A 134 17.99 16.13 -9.99
N ALA A 135 19.14 15.54 -10.30
CA ALA A 135 20.39 15.92 -9.67
C ALA A 135 20.59 17.42 -9.91
N VAL A 136 20.40 18.21 -8.86
CA VAL A 136 20.75 19.64 -8.89
C VAL A 136 22.25 19.68 -9.11
N PRO A 137 22.76 20.22 -10.24
CA PRO A 137 24.18 20.37 -10.43
C PRO A 137 24.73 21.19 -9.27
N GLU A 138 25.74 20.68 -8.57
CA GLU A 138 26.34 21.40 -7.45
C GLU A 138 26.63 22.84 -7.89
N PRO A 139 26.25 23.85 -7.08
CA PRO A 139 26.17 25.21 -7.57
C PRO A 139 27.54 25.61 -8.08
N ALA A 140 27.60 26.04 -9.35
CA ALA A 140 28.78 26.68 -9.94
C ALA A 140 29.33 27.81 -9.04
N SER A 141 28.51 28.33 -8.13
CA SER A 141 28.87 29.22 -7.03
C SER A 141 30.00 28.71 -6.13
N LEU A 142 30.14 27.40 -5.86
CA LEU A 142 31.29 26.87 -5.11
C LEU A 142 32.59 26.98 -5.91
N ALA A 143 32.53 26.62 -7.20
CA ALA A 143 33.65 26.79 -8.11
C ALA A 143 34.00 28.28 -8.30
N LEU A 144 33.00 29.16 -8.43
CA LEU A 144 33.16 30.61 -8.56
C LEU A 144 33.68 31.26 -7.27
N MET A 145 33.24 30.80 -6.10
CA MET A 145 33.76 31.27 -4.82
C MET A 145 35.20 30.84 -4.61
N GLY A 146 35.56 29.61 -4.99
CA GLY A 146 36.94 29.13 -5.01
C GLY A 146 37.82 29.97 -5.96
N LEU A 147 37.37 30.19 -7.20
CA LEU A 147 38.09 31.01 -8.18
C LEU A 147 38.20 32.48 -7.75
N GLY A 148 37.14 33.04 -7.15
CA GLY A 148 37.13 34.39 -6.61
C GLY A 148 38.16 34.58 -5.49
N LEU A 149 38.27 33.62 -4.58
CA LEU A 149 39.27 33.64 -3.50
C LEU A 149 40.71 33.49 -4.02
N VAL A 150 40.92 32.66 -5.04
CA VAL A 150 42.22 32.54 -5.72
C VAL A 150 42.58 33.85 -6.45
N GLY A 151 41.62 34.51 -7.09
CA GLY A 151 41.77 35.83 -7.71
C GLY A 151 42.14 36.92 -6.69
N LEU A 152 41.51 36.91 -5.52
CA LEU A 152 41.80 37.83 -4.42
C LEU A 152 43.18 37.58 -3.79
N ALA A 153 43.57 36.33 -3.60
CA ALA A 153 44.89 35.98 -3.06
C ALA A 153 46.03 36.36 -4.03
N SER A 154 45.82 36.17 -5.33
CA SER A 154 46.81 36.48 -6.37
C SER A 154 46.99 37.99 -6.59
N THR A 155 45.93 38.79 -6.45
CA THR A 155 46.02 40.27 -6.50
C THR A 155 46.73 40.86 -5.28
N ARG A 156 46.55 40.30 -4.07
CA ARG A 156 47.26 40.76 -2.86
C ARG A 156 48.78 40.54 -2.93
N ARG A 157 49.24 39.45 -3.55
CA ARG A 157 50.68 39.14 -3.70
C ARG A 157 51.44 40.05 -4.66
N ARG A 158 50.75 40.80 -5.54
CA ARG A 158 51.38 41.74 -6.48
C ARG A 158 51.50 43.17 -5.93
N ARG A 159 50.90 43.44 -4.78
CA ARG A 159 50.91 44.76 -4.12
C ARG A 159 51.84 44.84 -2.90
N ALA A 160 52.46 43.73 -2.50
CA ALA A 160 53.56 43.69 -1.53
C ALA A 160 54.87 43.57 -2.30
#